data_AF-A0A6P7XTH1-F1
#
_entry.id   AF-A0A6P7XTH1-F1
#
_cell.length_a   1.000
_cell.length_b   1.000
_cell.length_c   1.000
_cell.angle_alpha   90.00
_cell.angle_beta   90.00
_cell.angle_gamma   90.00
#
_symmetry.space_group_name_H-M   'P 1'
#
loop_
_entity.id
_entity.type
_entity.pdbx_description
1 polymer ?
#
loop_
_entity_poly.entity_id
_entity_poly.type
_entity_poly.pdbx_seq_one_letter_code
_entity_poly.pdbx_strand_id
1 'polypeptide(L)'
;MASRIGGFLKKLWAEQPVITVAIAIGIVAVVTPLVSPYTKYSSMMNKAVPYTYPVPLRDDGNMPDVPSHPCDKLGPNLDWLKNL
;
A
#
# COMPACT_ATOMS: atom_id res chain seq x y z
N MET A 1 20.34 3.91 30.56
CA MET A 1 20.56 3.83 29.09
C MET A 1 19.79 4.90 28.32
N ALA A 2 18.47 5.07 28.52
CA ALA A 2 17.66 6.07 27.80
C ALA A 2 18.19 7.52 27.87
N SER A 3 18.67 7.95 29.04
CA SER A 3 19.29 9.28 29.20
C SER A 3 20.56 9.49 28.34
N ARG A 4 21.36 8.43 28.13
CA ARG A 4 22.58 8.50 27.30
C ARG A 4 22.24 8.61 25.81
N ILE A 5 21.22 7.88 25.36
CA ILE A 5 20.74 7.92 23.97
C ILE A 5 20.12 9.30 23.65
N GLY A 6 19.29 9.84 24.55
CA GLY A 6 18.71 11.18 24.39
C GLY A 6 19.76 12.30 24.34
N GLY A 7 20.81 12.20 25.17
CA GLY A 7 21.94 13.14 25.13
C GLY A 7 22.71 13.09 23.80
N PHE A 8 22.95 11.89 23.27
CA PHE A 8 23.61 11.70 21.97
C PHE A 8 22.78 12.25 20.80
N LEU A 9 21.47 12.00 20.78
CA LEU A 9 20.57 12.56 19.76
C LEU A 9 20.52 14.09 19.77
N LYS A 10 20.48 14.71 20.96
CA LYS A 10 20.56 16.17 21.09
C LYS A 10 21.88 16.72 20.55
N LYS A 11 22.99 16.04 20.81
CA LYS A 11 24.31 16.41 20.28
C LYS A 11 24.35 16.31 18.76
N LEU A 12 23.90 15.20 18.17
CA LEU A 12 23.83 15.02 16.72
C LEU A 12 22.95 16.07 16.04
N TRP A 13 21.83 16.45 16.66
CA TRP A 13 20.98 17.52 16.16
C TRP A 13 21.69 18.89 16.12
N ALA A 14 22.48 19.20 17.15
CA ALA A 14 23.20 20.46 17.24
C ALA A 14 24.42 20.55 16.29
N GLU A 15 25.17 19.45 16.13
CA GLU A 15 26.41 19.42 15.33
C GLU A 15 26.18 19.05 13.87
N GLN A 16 25.25 18.13 13.58
CA GLN A 16 25.00 17.59 12.25
C GLN A 16 23.49 17.47 11.97
N PRO A 17 22.76 18.60 11.91
CA PRO A 17 21.31 18.60 11.76
C PRO A 17 20.86 17.94 10.45
N VAL A 18 21.57 18.18 9.35
CA VAL A 18 21.22 17.62 8.02
C VAL A 18 21.28 16.09 8.03
N ILE A 19 22.34 15.51 8.59
CA ILE A 19 22.52 14.05 8.66
C ILE A 19 21.47 13.44 9.61
N THR A 20 21.22 14.10 10.74
CA THR A 20 20.22 13.64 11.72
C THR A 20 18.82 13.58 11.10
N VAL A 21 18.42 14.60 10.35
CA VAL A 21 17.14 14.64 9.64
C VAL A 21 17.08 13.58 8.54
N ALA A 22 18.14 13.42 7.75
CA ALA A 22 18.18 12.42 6.67
C ALA A 22 17.96 11.00 7.21
N ILE A 23 18.63 10.64 8.32
CA ILE A 23 18.45 9.34 8.98
C ILE A 23 17.01 9.20 9.50
N ALA A 24 16.49 10.23 10.17
CA ALA A 24 15.12 10.20 10.69
C ALA A 24 14.08 9.99 9.58
N ILE A 25 14.20 10.71 8.46
CA ILE A 25 13.34 10.53 7.28
C ILE A 25 13.48 9.12 6.72
N GLY A 26 14.71 8.60 6.60
CA GLY A 26 14.95 7.23 6.12
C GLY A 26 14.26 6.19 6.99
N ILE A 27 14.34 6.31 8.31
CA ILE A 27 13.66 5.40 9.25
C ILE A 27 12.14 5.51 9.08
N VAL A 28 11.59 6.72 9.04
CA VAL A 28 10.15 6.94 8.86
C VAL A 28 9.67 6.36 7.52
N ALA A 29 10.42 6.54 6.44
CA ALA A 29 10.08 6.01 5.12
C ALA A 29 10.02 4.47 5.08
N VAL A 30 10.88 3.79 5.85
CA VAL A 30 10.89 2.32 5.94
C VAL A 30 9.78 1.80 6.84
N VAL A 31 9.54 2.45 7.98
CA VAL A 31 8.56 1.99 8.98
C VAL A 31 7.12 2.29 8.54
N THR A 32 6.86 3.45 7.94
CA THR A 32 5.50 3.93 7.62
C THR A 32 4.70 2.95 6.74
N PRO A 33 5.26 2.39 5.64
CA PRO A 33 4.51 1.45 4.81
C PRO A 33 4.11 0.16 5.54
N LEU A 34 4.88 -0.26 6.55
CA LEU A 34 4.66 -1.49 7.31
C LEU A 34 3.53 -1.34 8.35
N VAL A 35 3.38 -0.14 8.91
CA VAL A 35 2.35 0.16 9.93
C VAL A 35 1.09 0.79 9.34
N SER A 36 1.16 1.35 8.14
CA SER A 36 0.04 2.05 7.52
C SER A 36 -1.04 1.07 7.05
N PRO A 37 -2.32 1.23 7.47
CA PRO A 37 -3.42 0.42 6.95
C PRO A 37 -3.71 0.73 5.47
N TYR A 38 -3.24 1.88 4.96
CA TYR A 38 -3.52 2.33 3.61
C TYR A 38 -2.62 1.71 2.54
N THR A 39 -1.46 1.13 2.91
CA THR A 39 -0.55 0.47 1.96
C THR A 39 -1.26 -0.64 1.17
N LYS A 40 -2.24 -1.31 1.78
CA LYS A 40 -3.07 -2.33 1.11
C LYS A 40 -3.80 -1.77 -0.12
N TYR A 41 -4.38 -0.57 -0.01
CA TYR A 41 -5.15 0.03 -1.09
C TYR A 41 -4.28 0.42 -2.28
N SER A 42 -3.04 0.84 -2.06
CA SER A 42 -2.07 1.06 -3.14
C SER A 42 -1.84 -0.21 -3.98
N SER A 43 -1.71 -1.38 -3.34
CA SER A 43 -1.59 -2.65 -4.06
C SER A 43 -2.89 -3.04 -4.76
N MET A 44 -4.04 -2.84 -4.12
CA MET A 44 -5.35 -3.13 -4.72
C MET A 44 -5.62 -2.27 -5.96
N MET A 45 -5.28 -0.98 -5.93
CA MET A 45 -5.41 -0.08 -7.08
C MET A 45 -4.57 -0.54 -8.25
N ASN A 46 -3.30 -0.89 -8.02
CA ASN A 46 -2.40 -1.38 -9.07
C ASN A 46 -2.90 -2.67 -9.75
N LYS A 47 -3.58 -3.55 -8.99
CA LYS A 47 -4.19 -4.77 -9.54
C LYS A 47 -5.51 -4.51 -10.28
N ALA A 48 -6.24 -3.47 -9.89
CA ALA A 48 -7.54 -3.12 -10.45
C ALA A 48 -7.44 -2.44 -11.82
N VAL A 49 -6.30 -1.86 -12.18
CA VAL A 49 -6.09 -1.19 -13.47
C VAL A 49 -5.82 -2.24 -14.57
N PRO A 50 -6.71 -2.41 -15.57
CA PRO A 50 -6.51 -3.37 -16.63
C PRO A 50 -5.64 -2.77 -17.75
N TYR A 51 -4.33 -2.99 -17.69
CA TYR A 51 -3.43 -2.62 -18.79
C TYR A 51 -3.52 -3.53 -20.02
N THR A 52 -4.06 -4.73 -19.82
CA THR A 52 -4.30 -5.71 -20.89
C THR A 52 -5.79 -5.98 -20.99
N TYR A 53 -6.25 -6.35 -22.18
CA TYR A 53 -7.64 -6.69 -22.38
C TYR A 53 -7.98 -7.99 -21.62
N PRO A 54 -9.00 -8.01 -20.74
CA PRO A 54 -9.38 -9.21 -20.01
C PRO A 54 -10.10 -10.18 -20.95
N VAL A 55 -9.40 -11.23 -21.36
CA VAL A 55 -9.93 -12.24 -22.30
C VAL A 55 -11.01 -13.08 -21.59
N PRO A 56 -12.22 -13.20 -22.16
CA PRO A 56 -13.27 -14.03 -21.59
C PRO A 56 -12.87 -15.51 -21.51
N LEU A 57 -13.35 -16.18 -20.47
CA LEU A 57 -13.18 -17.62 -20.31
C LEU A 57 -14.22 -18.38 -21.13
N ARG A 58 -13.86 -19.59 -21.56
CA ARG A 58 -14.81 -20.53 -22.16
C ARG A 58 -15.58 -21.22 -21.04
N ASP A 59 -16.90 -21.09 -21.06
CA ASP A 59 -17.78 -21.74 -20.09
C ASP A 59 -17.80 -23.27 -20.29
N ASP A 60 -17.59 -24.01 -19.21
CA ASP A 60 -17.67 -25.48 -19.13
C ASP A 60 -18.95 -25.97 -18.45
N GLY A 61 -19.82 -25.05 -18.04
CA GLY A 61 -21.08 -25.32 -17.34
C GLY A 61 -20.98 -25.33 -15.81
N ASN A 62 -19.79 -25.12 -15.22
CA ASN A 62 -19.60 -25.16 -13.77
C ASN A 62 -18.63 -24.07 -13.26
N MET A 63 -18.89 -22.80 -13.62
CA MET A 63 -18.11 -21.64 -13.17
C MET A 63 -18.94 -20.65 -12.33
N PRO A 64 -19.32 -20.98 -11.08
CA PRO A 64 -20.20 -20.13 -10.26
C PRO A 64 -19.59 -18.76 -9.88
N ASP A 65 -18.27 -18.64 -9.89
CA ASP A 65 -17.55 -17.42 -9.49
C ASP A 65 -17.28 -16.47 -10.68
N VAL A 66 -17.51 -16.91 -11.92
CA VAL A 66 -17.21 -16.13 -13.13
C VAL A 66 -18.47 -15.43 -13.62
N PRO A 67 -18.49 -14.08 -13.72
CA PRO A 67 -19.64 -13.36 -14.24
C PRO A 67 -19.83 -13.62 -15.74
N SER A 68 -21.08 -13.73 -16.19
CA SER A 68 -21.41 -13.84 -17.62
C SER A 68 -21.48 -12.47 -18.29
N HIS A 69 -21.70 -11.40 -17.52
CA HIS A 69 -21.79 -10.03 -18.00
C HIS A 69 -21.10 -9.05 -17.03
N PRO A 70 -20.48 -7.94 -17.51
CA PRO A 70 -19.77 -6.98 -16.65
C PRO A 70 -20.62 -6.33 -15.55
N CYS A 71 -21.94 -6.25 -15.74
CA CYS A 71 -22.87 -5.67 -14.77
C CYS A 71 -23.46 -6.69 -13.78
N ASP A 72 -23.05 -7.97 -13.86
CA ASP A 72 -23.47 -8.97 -12.89
C ASP A 72 -22.92 -8.62 -11.50
N LYS A 73 -23.63 -9.05 -10.45
CA LYS A 73 -23.19 -8.83 -9.06
C LYS A 73 -21.98 -9.70 -8.67
N LEU A 74 -21.61 -10.64 -9.53
CA LEU A 74 -20.51 -11.58 -9.35
C LEU A 74 -19.19 -10.93 -9.75
N GLY A 75 -18.10 -11.34 -9.09
CA GLY A 75 -16.75 -10.84 -9.35
C GLY A 75 -16.35 -9.64 -8.49
N PRO A 76 -15.09 -9.18 -8.65
CA PRO A 76 -14.54 -8.09 -7.86
C PRO A 76 -15.15 -6.73 -8.26
N ASN A 77 -15.66 -5.98 -7.28
CA ASN A 77 -16.14 -4.61 -7.47
C ASN A 77 -15.13 -3.56 -7.00
N LEU A 78 -15.34 -2.31 -7.44
CA LEU A 78 -14.51 -1.16 -7.09
C LEU A 78 -15.23 -0.17 -6.17
N ASP A 79 -16.25 -0.60 -5.43
CA ASP A 79 -16.99 0.30 -4.53
C ASP A 79 -16.11 0.80 -3.39
N TRP A 80 -15.18 -0.01 -2.91
CA TRP A 80 -14.16 0.42 -1.95
C TRP A 80 -13.28 1.57 -2.48
N LEU A 81 -13.01 1.62 -3.79
CA LEU A 81 -12.19 2.66 -4.42
C LEU A 81 -12.99 3.95 -4.61
N LYS A 82 -14.28 3.83 -4.96
CA LYS A 82 -15.18 4.97 -5.11
C LYS A 82 -15.46 5.68 -3.79
N ASN A 83 -15.40 4.94 -2.68
CA ASN A 83 -15.69 5.44 -1.33
C ASN A 83 -14.42 5.65 -0.48
N LEU A 84 -13.24 5.59 -1.09
CA LEU A 84 -11.95 5.74 -0.41
C LEU A 84 -11.66 7.18 0.00
#